data_AF-A0A412XCK2-F1
#
_entry.id   AF-A0A412XCK2-F1
#
_cell.length_a   1.000
_cell.length_b   1.000
_cell.length_c   1.000
_cell.angle_alpha   90.00
_cell.angle_beta   90.00
_cell.angle_gamma   90.00
#
_symmetry.space_group_name_H-M   'P 1'
#
loop_
_entity.id
_entity.type
_entity.pdbx_description
1 polymer ?
#
loop_
_entity_poly.entity_id
_entity_poly.type
_entity_poly.pdbx_seq_one_letter_code
_entity_poly.pdbx_strand_id
1 'polypeptide(L)' 'MKYNQLFAGLAAAGCYVLRHGANYDIWYSPKTGHKFALSRHGKQEVPTGMERKARKVLLGGVIPLPLCFVVEGCKR' A
#
# COMPACT_ATOMS: atom_id res chain seq x y z
N MET A 1 -12.50 -0.20 -8.60
CA MET A 1 -12.06 1.17 -8.98
C MET A 1 -10.85 1.13 -9.92
N LYS A 2 -10.48 2.22 -10.61
CA LYS A 2 -9.29 2.22 -11.51
C LYS A 2 -7.98 2.36 -10.73
N TYR A 3 -6.88 1.80 -11.26
CA TYR A 3 -5.55 1.90 -10.64
C TYR A 3 -5.13 3.34 -10.37
N ASN A 4 -5.40 4.26 -11.29
CA ASN A 4 -5.08 5.69 -11.11
C ASN A 4 -5.78 6.30 -9.89
N GLN A 5 -7.03 5.91 -9.60
CA GLN A 5 -7.73 6.38 -8.40
C GLN A 5 -7.15 5.76 -7.12
N LEU A 6 -6.70 4.50 -7.18
CA LEU A 6 -6.00 3.87 -6.06
C LEU A 6 -4.71 4.60 -5.74
N PHE A 7 -3.88 4.86 -6.75
CA PHE A 7 -2.62 5.56 -6.58
C PHE A 7 -2.83 6.99 -6.06
N ALA A 8 -3.85 7.71 -6.54
CA ALA A 8 -4.20 9.03 -6.02
C ALA A 8 -4.58 8.98 -4.53
N GLY A 9 -5.40 8.00 -4.12
CA GLY A 9 -5.76 7.82 -2.71
C GLY A 9 -4.58 7.42 -1.83
N LEU A 10 -3.68 6.60 -2.35
CA LEU A 10 -2.45 6.20 -1.66
C LEU A 10 -1.47 7.37 -1.50
N ALA A 11 -1.27 8.16 -2.56
CA ALA A 11 -0.44 9.37 -2.53
C ALA A 11 -1.01 10.41 -1.55
N ALA A 12 -2.32 10.64 -1.56
CA ALA A 12 -2.99 11.51 -0.59
C ALA A 12 -2.86 11.01 0.86
N ALA A 13 -2.77 9.69 1.05
CA ALA A 13 -2.51 9.10 2.36
C ALA A 13 -1.03 9.19 2.81
N GLY A 14 -0.13 9.68 1.94
CA GLY A 14 1.31 9.77 2.19
C GLY A 14 2.10 8.50 1.84
N CYS A 15 1.49 7.55 1.14
CA CYS A 15 2.21 6.38 0.61
C CYS A 15 2.97 6.76 -0.66
N TYR A 16 4.16 6.18 -0.87
CA TYR A 16 5.01 6.48 -2.01
C TYR A 16 5.58 5.22 -2.64
N VAL A 17 6.07 5.34 -3.88
CA VAL A 17 6.70 4.23 -4.58
C VAL A 17 8.17 4.13 -4.16
N LEU A 18 8.55 2.99 -3.60
CA LEU A 18 9.93 2.70 -3.19
C LEU A 18 10.78 2.24 -4.38
N ARG A 19 10.21 1.41 -5.26
CA ARG A 19 10.88 0.88 -6.46
C ARG A 19 9.88 0.67 -7.59
N HIS A 20 10.31 1.03 -8.79
CA HIS A 20 9.63 0.71 -10.03
C HIS A 20 10.22 -0.59 -10.57
N GLY A 21 9.42 -1.66 -10.62
CA GLY A 21 9.74 -2.87 -11.36
C GLY A 21 9.30 -2.75 -12.82
N ALA A 22 9.53 -3.80 -13.61
CA ALA A 22 9.15 -3.84 -15.02
C ALA A 22 7.62 -3.82 -15.23
N ASN A 23 6.87 -4.55 -14.39
CA ASN A 23 5.41 -4.67 -14.49
C ASN A 23 4.65 -4.24 -13.22
N TYR A 24 5.36 -4.05 -12.11
CA TYR A 24 4.75 -3.68 -10.83
C TYR A 24 5.58 -2.61 -10.12
N ASP A 25 4.88 -1.75 -9.39
CA ASP A 25 5.44 -0.72 -8.52
C ASP A 25 5.36 -1.20 -7.07
N ILE A 26 6.47 -1.11 -6.33
CA ILE A 26 6.50 -1.41 -4.91
C ILE A 26 6.13 -0.14 -4.15
N TRP A 27 4.92 -0.12 -3.60
CA TRP A 27 4.43 0.95 -2.75
C TRP A 27 4.83 0.71 -1.31
N TYR A 28 5.27 1.76 -0.64
CA TYR A 28 5.58 1.77 0.78
C TYR A 28 4.64 2.73 1.50
N SER A 29 4.08 2.26 2.62
CA SER A 29 3.32 3.09 3.53
C SER A 29 4.18 3.44 4.74
N PRO A 30 4.53 4.73 4.97
CA PRO A 30 5.20 5.13 6.20
C PRO A 30 4.29 5.00 7.43
N LYS A 31 2.97 4.93 7.25
CA LYS A 31 2.00 4.79 8.35
C LYS A 31 2.00 3.40 8.96
N THR A 32 2.09 2.37 8.11
CA THR A 32 2.05 0.97 8.55
C THR A 32 3.40 0.26 8.48
N GLY A 33 4.41 0.87 7.85
CA GLY A 33 5.71 0.25 7.60
C GLY A 33 5.67 -0.90 6.59
N HIS A 34 4.52 -1.15 5.97
CA HIS A 34 4.35 -2.26 5.02
C HIS A 34 4.66 -1.85 3.57
N LYS A 35 5.13 -2.84 2.81
CA LYS A 35 5.39 -2.75 1.38
C LYS A 35 4.34 -3.58 0.64
N PHE A 36 3.82 -3.05 -0.46
CA PHE A 36 2.84 -3.75 -1.29
C PHE A 36 3.19 -3.57 -2.77
N ALA A 37 3.26 -4.66 -3.51
CA ALA A 37 3.47 -4.62 -4.96
C ALA A 37 2.13 -4.40 -5.67
N LEU A 38 2.02 -3.31 -6.43
CA LEU A 38 0.86 -2.99 -7.27
C LEU A 38 1.26 -3.07 -8.73
N SER A 39 0.58 -3.88 -9.53
CA SER A 39 0.83 -3.95 -10.97
C SER A 39 0.50 -2.61 -11.64
N ARG A 40 1.32 -2.21 -12.60
CA ARG A 40 1.12 -0.96 -13.36
C ARG A 40 0.22 -1.22 -14.57
N HIS A 41 -1.04 -1.57 -14.31
CA HIS A 41 -2.06 -1.67 -15.37
C HIS A 41 -2.99 -0.47 -15.30
N GLY A 42 -2.50 0.71 -15.71
CA GLY A 42 -3.18 1.99 -15.51
C GLY A 42 -4.61 2.09 -16.06
N LYS A 43 -4.92 1.39 -17.15
CA LYS A 43 -6.27 1.36 -17.75
C LYS A 43 -7.18 0.28 -17.19
N GLN A 44 -6.64 -0.71 -16.48
CA GLN A 44 -7.41 -1.84 -16.00
C GLN A 44 -8.11 -1.49 -14.69
N GLU A 45 -9.25 -2.13 -14.46
CA GLU A 45 -9.93 -2.04 -13.19
C GLU A 45 -9.16 -2.84 -12.14
N VAL A 46 -8.99 -2.25 -10.95
CA VAL A 46 -8.43 -2.96 -9.81
C VAL A 46 -9.47 -3.98 -9.37
N PRO A 47 -9.15 -5.28 -9.34
CA PRO A 47 -10.07 -6.27 -8.83
C PRO A 47 -10.36 -5.96 -7.36
N THR A 48 -11.62 -6.02 -6.96
CA THR A 48 -12.11 -5.63 -5.63
C THR A 48 -11.35 -6.30 -4.48
N GLY A 49 -10.92 -7.55 -4.67
CA GLY A 49 -10.10 -8.28 -3.70
C GLY A 49 -8.71 -7.67 -3.48
N MET A 50 -8.07 -7.18 -4.54
CA MET A 50 -6.76 -6.51 -4.47
C MET A 50 -6.89 -5.14 -3.81
N GLU A 51 -7.91 -4.38 -4.18
CA GLU A 51 -8.17 -3.08 -3.57
C GLU A 51 -8.35 -3.20 -2.04
N ARG A 52 -9.16 -4.18 -1.61
CA ARG A 52 -9.41 -4.44 -0.19
C ARG A 52 -8.13 -4.83 0.55
N LYS A 53 -7.26 -5.66 -0.07
CA LYS A 53 -5.95 -6.02 0.49
C LYS A 53 -5.04 -4.79 0.58
N ALA A 54 -4.94 -4.01 -0.49
CA ALA A 54 -4.10 -2.81 -0.55
C ALA A 54 -4.51 -1.79 0.53
N ARG A 55 -5.81 -1.50 0.68
CA ARG A 55 -6.30 -0.63 1.78
C ARG A 55 -5.98 -1.21 3.15
N LYS A 56 -6.21 -2.52 3.36
CA LYS A 56 -5.95 -3.16 4.66
C LYS A 56 -4.47 -3.05 5.06
N VAL A 57 -3.56 -3.29 4.12
CA VAL A 57 -2.11 -3.29 4.35
C VAL A 57 -1.52 -1.88 4.42
N LEU A 58 -1.93 -0.99 3.51
CA LEU A 58 -1.32 0.34 3.36
C LEU A 58 -1.97 1.40 4.25
N LEU A 59 -3.29 1.32 4.46
CA LEU A 59 -4.04 2.29 5.28
C LEU A 59 -4.29 1.79 6.71
N GLY A 60 -4.01 0.52 7.01
CA GLY A 60 -4.20 -0.06 8.33
C GLY A 60 -5.69 -0.19 8.66
N GLY A 61 -6.26 -1.37 8.47
CA GLY A 61 -7.57 -1.66 9.05
C GLY A 61 -7.48 -1.56 10.57
N VAL A 62 -8.17 -0.59 11.16
CA VAL A 62 -8.44 -0.52 12.60
C VAL A 62 -9.19 -1.80 12.98
N ILE A 63 -8.47 -2.80 13.46
CA ILE A 63 -9.02 -3.78 14.39
C ILE A 63 -8.41 -3.36 15.73
N PRO A 64 -9.19 -2.81 16.67
CA PRO A 64 -8.65 -2.37 17.94
C PRO A 64 -8.20 -3.59 18.72
N LEU A 65 -6.89 -3.76 18.88
CA LEU A 65 -6.31 -4.60 19.93
C LEU A 65 -5.24 -3.78 20.64
N PRO A 66 -5.30 -3.68 21.98
CA PRO A 66 -4.35 -2.92 22.76
C PRO A 66 -3.14 -3.81 22.99
N LEU A 67 -2.15 -3.78 22.11
CA LEU A 67 -0.85 -4.31 22.50
C LEU A 67 0.28 -3.73 21.66
N CYS A 68 1.19 -3.09 22.38
CA CYS A 68 2.56 -2.81 21.99
C CYS A 68 3.10 -3.88 21.05
N PHE A 69 3.46 -3.50 19.83
CA PHE A 69 4.51 -4.19 19.10
C PHE A 69 5.46 -3.12 18.57
N VAL A 70 6.37 -2.70 19.45
CA VAL A 70 7.70 -2.25 19.05
C VAL A 70 8.38 -3.47 18.44
N VAL A 71 8.65 -3.43 17.13
CA VAL A 71 9.66 -4.24 16.44
C VAL A 71 10.28 -3.30 15.42
N GLU A 72 11.41 -2.68 15.77
CA GLU A 72 12.75 -3.15 15.39
C GLU A 72 12.95 -3.30 13.88
N GLY A 73 13.89 -2.51 13.35
CA GLY A 73 14.80 -3.03 12.35
C GLY A 73 14.68 -2.53 10.91
N CYS A 74 15.59 -1.61 10.58
CA CYS A 74 16.24 -1.40 9.29
C CYS A 74 15.54 -0.45 8.28
N LYS A 75 16.20 0.65 7.85
CA LYS A 75 17.63 0.78 7.59
C LYS A 75 18.09 2.25 7.67
N ARG A 76 19.28 2.45 8.25
CA ARG A 76 20.10 3.67 8.16
C ARG A 76 20.47 3.99 6.73
#